data_AF-A0A1G2P1B7-F1
#
_entry.id   AF-A0A1G2P1B7-F1
#
_cell.length_a   1.000
_cell.length_b   1.000
_cell.length_c   1.000
_cell.angle_alpha   90.00
_cell.angle_beta   90.00
_cell.angle_gamma   90.00
#
_symmetry.space_group_name_H-M   'P 1'
#
loop_
_entity.id
_entity.type
_entity.pdbx_description
1 polymer ?
#
loop_
_entity_poly.entity_id
_entity_poly.type
_entity_poly.pdbx_seq_one_letter_code
_entity_poly.pdbx_strand_id
1 'polypeptide(L)'
;MNIQIGNRLVGSDRPTFIVAEIGINHNGFIEVAEKLVNVAHQAGADAVKFQKRKVAVVYTEAELNKPRPVHRSVLENAIERKVLSPEAVDRLHKSNFEQSTNGDLKWALEFTEDEYWEIDRFCKKLGIIWFASPWDERSVDFLEQFKPPVHKIASASVTDDDLLRHIRAKDKPIIMSTGACNLPMIRHAVSVVGKENLSLLHCTSCYVKPVLGSEEMCKMVNLRAIETLQKSFPEIPIGFSNHFSGIMPAIEAAAMGASIIETHITLERSMVGSDQASSLEPHEFANLCRMAREFELLRGDGIIRIYPQEIEVMSKLRRKWSPEQKQLFDSYPELR
;
A
#
# COMPACT_ATOMS: atom_id res chain seq x y z
N MET A 1 -3.23 -5.42 -19.51
CA MET A 1 -2.52 -4.13 -19.72
C MET A 1 -1.69 -3.88 -18.49
N ASN A 2 -0.49 -3.36 -18.67
CA ASN A 2 0.58 -3.47 -17.67
C ASN A 2 1.31 -2.13 -17.50
N ILE A 3 1.85 -1.88 -16.31
CA ILE A 3 2.78 -0.78 -16.03
C ILE A 3 4.13 -1.33 -15.56
N GLN A 4 5.21 -0.66 -15.91
CA GLN A 4 6.56 -1.05 -15.49
C GLN A 4 6.96 -0.28 -14.24
N ILE A 5 7.18 -0.94 -13.11
CA ILE A 5 7.69 -0.32 -11.87
C ILE A 5 9.08 -0.88 -11.59
N GLY A 6 10.11 -0.07 -11.84
CA GLY A 6 11.51 -0.52 -11.74
C GLY A 6 11.75 -1.68 -12.70
N ASN A 7 12.11 -2.85 -12.17
CA ASN A 7 12.30 -4.08 -12.94
C ASN A 7 11.06 -5.00 -12.97
N ARG A 8 9.93 -4.60 -12.39
CA ARG A 8 8.70 -5.40 -12.34
C ARG A 8 7.65 -4.91 -13.33
N LEU A 9 7.08 -5.83 -14.09
CA LEU A 9 5.90 -5.57 -14.91
C LEU A 9 4.64 -5.94 -14.11
N VAL A 10 3.75 -4.97 -13.91
CA VAL A 10 2.57 -5.07 -13.04
C VAL A 10 1.30 -5.03 -13.89
N GLY A 11 0.42 -6.01 -13.71
CA GLY A 11 -0.79 -6.18 -14.51
C GLY A 11 -1.63 -7.36 -14.04
N SER A 12 -2.81 -7.55 -14.63
CA SER A 12 -3.79 -8.59 -14.21
C SER A 12 -3.33 -10.03 -14.46
N ASP A 13 -2.39 -10.24 -15.38
CA ASP A 13 -1.78 -11.52 -15.74
C ASP A 13 -0.42 -11.74 -15.05
N ARG A 14 -0.03 -10.84 -14.14
CA ARG A 14 1.28 -10.85 -13.49
C ARG A 14 1.16 -11.17 -12.01
N PRO A 15 2.29 -11.57 -11.39
CA PRO A 15 2.37 -11.63 -9.95
C PRO A 15 1.90 -10.34 -9.29
N THR A 16 1.18 -10.47 -8.18
CA THR A 16 0.63 -9.32 -7.44
C THR A 16 1.78 -8.50 -6.89
N PHE A 17 1.82 -7.20 -7.20
CA PHE A 17 2.86 -6.31 -6.70
C PHE A 17 2.52 -5.83 -5.29
N ILE A 18 3.35 -6.17 -4.30
CA ILE A 18 3.06 -5.91 -2.89
C ILE A 18 3.87 -4.70 -2.41
N VAL A 19 3.15 -3.70 -1.90
CA VAL A 19 3.70 -2.46 -1.33
C VAL A 19 3.50 -2.46 0.18
N ALA A 20 4.60 -2.43 0.91
CA ALA A 20 4.62 -2.15 2.34
C ALA A 20 4.55 -0.63 2.57
N GLU A 21 3.38 -0.12 2.96
CA GLU A 21 3.23 1.28 3.32
C GLU A 21 3.79 1.51 4.73
N ILE A 22 4.97 2.11 4.80
CA ILE A 22 5.58 2.57 6.05
C ILE A 22 4.91 3.88 6.47
N GLY A 23 4.56 4.74 5.50
CA GLY A 23 3.81 5.96 5.74
C GLY A 23 4.49 6.85 6.77
N ILE A 24 3.85 7.00 7.93
CA ILE A 24 4.34 7.75 9.10
C ILE A 24 4.55 6.87 10.35
N ASN A 25 4.45 5.54 10.23
CA ASN A 25 4.57 4.61 11.37
C ASN A 25 5.98 4.58 12.00
N HIS A 26 6.96 5.19 11.33
CA HIS A 26 8.30 5.43 11.85
C HIS A 26 8.36 6.50 12.95
N ASN A 27 7.31 7.31 13.14
CA ASN A 27 7.24 8.36 14.17
C ASN A 27 8.39 9.39 14.11
N GLY A 28 9.00 9.58 12.94
CA GLY A 28 10.18 10.43 12.76
C GLY A 28 11.50 9.80 13.23
N PHE A 29 11.54 8.52 13.59
CA PHE A 29 12.77 7.80 13.95
C PHE A 29 13.30 7.04 12.73
N ILE A 30 14.52 7.37 12.29
CA ILE A 30 15.14 6.73 11.12
C ILE A 30 15.40 5.24 11.37
N GLU A 31 15.77 4.87 12.59
CA GLU A 31 16.03 3.47 12.99
C GLU A 31 14.75 2.63 12.94
N VAL A 32 13.60 3.24 13.21
CA VAL A 32 12.29 2.55 13.07
C VAL A 32 11.95 2.38 11.59
N ALA A 33 12.20 3.39 10.75
CA ALA A 33 12.02 3.27 9.31
C ALA A 33 12.88 2.14 8.72
N GLU A 34 14.16 2.07 9.06
CA GLU A 34 15.06 1.00 8.59
C GLU A 34 14.60 -0.39 9.04
N LYS A 35 14.15 -0.53 10.30
CA LYS A 35 13.58 -1.79 10.78
C LYS A 35 12.34 -2.20 9.99
N LEU A 36 11.44 -1.26 9.68
CA LEU A 36 10.25 -1.51 8.87
C LEU A 36 10.62 -1.90 7.43
N VAL A 37 11.61 -1.23 6.82
CA VAL A 37 12.14 -1.61 5.50
C VAL A 37 12.69 -3.03 5.52
N ASN A 38 13.46 -3.39 6.56
CA ASN A 38 14.01 -4.73 6.70
C ASN A 38 12.91 -5.79 6.90
N VAL A 39 11.87 -5.51 7.68
CA VAL A 39 10.68 -6.37 7.81
C VAL A 39 10.03 -6.60 6.45
N ALA A 40 9.82 -5.53 5.67
CA ALA A 40 9.21 -5.64 4.34
C ALA A 40 10.07 -6.46 3.36
N HIS A 41 11.39 -6.23 3.36
CA HIS A 41 12.34 -6.96 2.53
C HIS A 41 12.35 -8.46 2.88
N GLN A 42 12.47 -8.80 4.16
CA GLN A 42 12.49 -10.20 4.62
C GLN A 42 11.16 -10.93 4.35
N ALA A 43 10.03 -10.21 4.38
CA ALA A 43 8.73 -10.75 4.02
C ALA A 43 8.57 -11.03 2.51
N GLY A 44 9.43 -10.47 1.65
CA GLY A 44 9.34 -10.61 0.20
C GLY A 44 8.41 -9.59 -0.47
N ALA A 45 8.23 -8.41 0.13
CA ALA A 45 7.55 -7.29 -0.52
C ALA A 45 8.31 -6.84 -1.78
N ASP A 46 7.57 -6.31 -2.76
CA ASP A 46 8.18 -5.78 -3.98
C ASP A 46 8.66 -4.33 -3.79
N ALA A 47 7.99 -3.56 -2.93
CA ALA A 47 8.39 -2.21 -2.61
C ALA A 47 8.01 -1.77 -1.19
N VAL A 48 8.72 -0.75 -0.70
CA VAL A 48 8.33 0.04 0.48
C VAL A 48 7.89 1.44 0.06
N LYS A 49 6.94 2.01 0.79
CA LYS A 49 6.41 3.34 0.50
C LYS A 49 6.40 4.24 1.72
N PHE A 50 6.85 5.47 1.52
CA PHE A 50 6.83 6.56 2.50
C PHE A 50 5.85 7.67 2.08
N GLN A 51 5.76 8.73 2.87
CA GLN A 51 5.01 9.95 2.51
C GLN A 51 5.95 11.14 2.57
N LYS A 52 5.76 12.13 1.69
CA LYS A 52 6.47 13.40 1.72
C LYS A 52 5.49 14.56 1.54
N ARG A 53 5.57 15.55 2.43
CA ARG A 53 4.78 16.77 2.29
C ARG A 53 5.54 18.02 2.73
N LYS A 54 5.14 19.17 2.19
CA LYS A 54 5.37 20.47 2.81
C LYS A 54 4.17 20.76 3.70
N VAL A 55 4.36 20.60 5.01
CA VAL A 55 3.29 20.67 6.03
C VAL A 55 2.42 21.92 5.88
N ALA A 56 3.04 23.10 5.67
CA ALA A 56 2.32 24.36 5.54
C ALA A 56 1.55 24.53 4.22
N VAL A 57 1.77 23.67 3.22
CA VAL A 57 0.99 23.65 1.96
C VAL A 57 -0.25 22.78 2.14
N VAL A 58 -0.08 21.61 2.79
CA VAL A 58 -1.14 20.61 2.92
C VAL A 58 -2.16 20.95 4.01
N TYR A 59 -1.72 21.60 5.09
CA TYR A 59 -2.56 21.89 6.24
C TYR A 59 -2.77 23.38 6.39
N THR A 60 -4.01 23.77 6.70
CA THR A 60 -4.33 25.15 7.05
C THR A 60 -3.68 25.50 8.40
N GLU A 61 -3.40 26.78 8.61
CA GLU A 61 -2.87 27.27 9.89
C GLU A 61 -3.81 26.91 11.06
N ALA A 62 -5.12 27.00 10.87
CA ALA A 62 -6.11 26.60 11.86
C ALA A 62 -5.99 25.11 12.23
N GLU A 63 -5.73 24.23 11.26
CA GLU A 63 -5.52 22.80 11.52
C GLU A 63 -4.19 22.53 12.23
N LEU A 64 -3.15 23.28 11.91
CA LEU A 64 -1.82 23.15 12.54
C LEU A 64 -1.83 23.63 13.99
N ASN A 65 -2.59 24.68 14.29
CA ASN A 65 -2.69 25.26 15.63
C ASN A 65 -3.62 24.50 16.58
N LYS A 66 -4.35 23.47 16.12
CA LYS A 66 -5.22 22.66 16.99
C LYS A 66 -4.40 22.00 18.10
N PRO A 67 -4.80 22.12 19.38
CA PRO A 67 -4.20 21.36 20.47
C PRO A 67 -4.30 19.86 20.18
N ARG A 68 -3.19 19.16 20.35
CA ARG A 68 -3.12 17.72 20.14
C ARG A 68 -2.05 17.13 21.06
N PRO A 69 -2.38 16.17 21.94
CA PRO A 69 -1.37 15.44 22.70
C PRO A 69 -0.44 14.71 21.74
N VAL A 70 0.87 14.94 21.88
CA VAL A 70 1.91 14.23 21.14
C VAL A 70 2.83 13.55 22.14
N HIS A 71 3.21 12.31 21.85
CA HIS A 71 4.09 11.58 22.75
C HIS A 71 5.45 12.29 22.86
N ARG A 72 5.91 12.47 24.10
CA ARG A 72 7.11 13.26 24.42
C ARG A 72 8.34 12.86 23.61
N SER A 73 8.60 11.56 23.47
CA SER A 73 9.77 11.08 22.70
C SER A 73 9.74 11.51 21.23
N VAL A 74 8.55 11.64 20.62
CA VAL A 74 8.41 12.10 19.23
C VAL A 74 8.79 13.58 19.13
N LEU A 75 8.38 14.39 20.10
CA LEU A 75 8.72 15.82 20.16
C LEU A 75 10.21 16.03 20.45
N GLU A 76 10.78 15.29 21.41
CA GLU A 76 12.21 15.37 21.74
C GLU A 76 13.08 15.01 20.53
N ASN A 77 12.76 13.92 19.84
CA ASN A 77 13.43 13.53 18.59
C ASN A 77 13.27 14.59 17.49
N ALA A 78 12.09 15.21 17.37
CA ALA A 78 11.87 16.28 16.39
C ALA A 78 12.70 17.55 16.68
N ILE A 79 12.91 17.88 17.96
CA ILE A 79 13.78 18.98 18.38
C ILE A 79 15.23 18.69 18.02
N GLU A 80 15.71 17.48 18.32
CA GLU A 80 17.08 17.03 17.98
C GLU A 80 17.33 17.09 16.47
N ARG A 81 16.35 16.65 15.68
CA ARG A 81 16.37 16.68 14.21
C ARG A 81 16.12 18.08 13.61
N LYS A 82 15.86 19.09 14.46
CA LYS A 82 15.63 20.49 14.06
C LYS A 82 14.51 20.69 13.04
N VAL A 83 13.46 19.89 13.14
CA VAL A 83 12.28 19.99 12.24
C VAL A 83 11.17 20.88 12.79
N LEU A 84 11.29 21.35 14.04
CA LEU A 84 10.37 22.29 14.67
C LEU A 84 10.93 23.72 14.66
N SER A 85 10.05 24.73 14.61
CA SER A 85 10.47 26.13 14.68
C SER A 85 10.94 26.51 16.10
N PRO A 86 11.82 27.51 16.26
CA PRO A 86 12.26 27.98 17.58
C PRO A 86 11.11 28.33 18.52
N GLU A 87 10.03 28.94 18.01
CA GLU A 87 8.84 29.30 18.77
C GLU A 87 8.09 28.06 19.28
N ALA A 88 7.99 27.02 18.45
CA ALA A 88 7.39 25.75 18.85
C ALA A 88 8.22 25.09 19.96
N VAL A 89 9.55 25.07 19.82
CA VAL A 89 10.46 24.52 20.84
C VAL A 89 10.32 25.25 22.18
N ASP A 90 10.32 26.59 22.16
CA ASP A 90 10.15 27.41 23.36
C ASP A 90 8.80 27.16 24.06
N ARG A 91 7.70 27.12 23.30
CA ARG A 91 6.37 26.76 23.82
C ARG A 91 6.35 25.36 24.45
N LEU A 92 6.90 24.36 23.77
CA LEU A 92 6.93 22.98 24.26
C LEU A 92 7.74 22.88 25.55
N HIS A 93 8.93 23.46 25.62
CA HIS A 93 9.74 23.44 26.85
C HIS A 93 9.07 24.18 28.02
N LYS A 94 8.51 25.37 27.81
CA LYS A 94 7.81 26.15 28.85
C LYS A 94 6.59 25.42 29.41
N SER A 95 5.92 24.64 28.58
CA SER A 95 4.75 23.86 28.97
C SER A 95 5.08 22.44 29.46
N ASN A 96 6.36 22.07 29.56
CA ASN A 96 6.79 20.68 29.80
C ASN A 96 6.11 19.68 28.84
N PHE A 97 6.04 20.05 27.56
CA PHE A 97 5.43 19.30 26.46
C PHE A 97 3.91 19.11 26.51
N GLU A 98 3.20 19.73 27.46
CA GLU A 98 1.75 19.60 27.61
C GLU A 98 0.95 20.42 26.58
N GLN A 99 1.53 21.49 26.03
CA GLN A 99 0.85 22.37 25.07
C GLN A 99 1.20 22.03 23.61
N SER A 100 1.33 20.75 23.24
CA SER A 100 1.60 20.35 21.86
C SER A 100 0.41 20.57 20.92
N THR A 101 0.72 20.77 19.65
CA THR A 101 -0.25 21.04 18.58
C THR A 101 -0.21 19.95 17.51
N ASN A 102 -1.25 19.92 16.67
CA ASN A 102 -1.26 19.04 15.50
C ASN A 102 -0.11 19.36 14.55
N GLY A 103 0.25 20.64 14.41
CA GLY A 103 1.43 21.07 13.68
C GLY A 103 2.71 20.43 14.20
N ASP A 104 2.96 20.48 15.52
CA ASP A 104 4.15 19.86 16.12
C ASP A 104 4.28 18.38 15.73
N LEU A 105 3.17 17.64 15.73
CA LEU A 105 3.13 16.26 15.24
C LEU A 105 3.46 16.19 13.74
N LYS A 106 2.81 17.00 12.90
CA LYS A 106 3.01 16.93 11.44
C LYS A 106 4.45 17.23 11.04
N TRP A 107 5.09 18.21 11.67
CA TRP A 107 6.51 18.50 11.43
C TRP A 107 7.42 17.42 12.02
N ALA A 108 7.14 16.91 13.23
CA ALA A 108 7.92 15.83 13.84
C ALA A 108 7.99 14.56 12.98
N LEU A 109 6.90 14.24 12.28
CA LEU A 109 6.81 13.06 11.42
C LEU A 109 7.50 13.22 10.06
N GLU A 110 7.80 14.44 9.61
CA GLU A 110 8.48 14.63 8.33
C GLU A 110 9.97 14.31 8.46
N PHE A 111 10.49 13.46 7.57
CA PHE A 111 11.91 13.26 7.44
C PHE A 111 12.60 14.47 6.79
N THR A 112 13.82 14.74 7.27
CA THR A 112 14.77 15.67 6.68
C THR A 112 15.35 15.09 5.39
N GLU A 113 16.03 15.93 4.61
CA GLU A 113 16.67 15.48 3.37
C GLU A 113 17.73 14.39 3.61
N ASP A 114 18.57 14.56 4.62
CA ASP A 114 19.62 13.59 4.97
C ASP A 114 19.03 12.22 5.34
N GLU A 115 17.86 12.20 5.99
CA GLU A 115 17.15 10.97 6.34
C GLU A 115 16.53 10.28 5.14
N TYR A 116 16.03 11.03 4.15
CA TYR A 116 15.63 10.42 2.87
C TYR A 116 16.82 9.85 2.11
N TRP A 117 18.00 10.50 2.17
CA TRP A 117 19.22 9.93 1.61
C TRP A 117 19.66 8.65 2.34
N GLU A 118 19.45 8.56 3.65
CA GLU A 118 19.70 7.33 4.40
C GLU A 118 18.73 6.22 4.00
N ILE A 119 17.43 6.51 3.89
CA ILE A 119 16.42 5.57 3.36
C ILE A 119 16.80 5.08 1.96
N ASP A 120 17.22 5.99 1.08
CA ASP A 120 17.63 5.66 -0.29
C ASP A 120 18.82 4.70 -0.31
N ARG A 121 19.87 5.01 0.46
CA ARG A 121 21.06 4.14 0.62
C ARG A 121 20.66 2.77 1.16
N PHE A 122 19.84 2.73 2.19
CA PHE A 122 19.42 1.50 2.86
C PHE A 122 18.59 0.61 1.93
N CYS A 123 17.60 1.18 1.23
CA CYS A 123 16.76 0.42 0.29
C CYS A 123 17.59 -0.09 -0.91
N LYS A 124 18.51 0.72 -1.45
CA LYS A 124 19.42 0.29 -2.53
C LYS A 124 20.34 -0.84 -2.11
N LYS A 125 20.87 -0.79 -0.87
CA LYS A 125 21.70 -1.87 -0.30
C LYS A 125 20.93 -3.20 -0.21
N LEU A 126 19.64 -3.15 0.13
CA LEU A 126 18.78 -4.33 0.20
C LEU A 126 18.22 -4.75 -1.17
N GLY A 127 18.33 -3.90 -2.19
CA GLY A 127 17.75 -4.16 -3.51
C GLY A 127 16.21 -4.12 -3.52
N ILE A 128 15.58 -3.43 -2.56
CA ILE A 128 14.12 -3.23 -2.51
C ILE A 128 13.75 -1.90 -3.16
N ILE A 129 12.68 -1.90 -3.97
CA ILE A 129 12.15 -0.67 -4.56
C ILE A 129 11.61 0.20 -3.43
N TRP A 130 11.90 1.50 -3.48
CA TRP A 130 11.28 2.46 -2.59
C TRP A 130 10.76 3.67 -3.38
N PHE A 131 9.68 4.26 -2.88
CA PHE A 131 9.12 5.50 -3.36
C PHE A 131 8.32 6.16 -2.24
N ALA A 132 7.73 7.31 -2.52
CA ALA A 132 6.85 7.99 -1.58
C ALA A 132 5.63 8.59 -2.27
N SER A 133 4.59 8.86 -1.49
CA SER A 133 3.47 9.70 -1.90
C SER A 133 3.83 11.18 -1.66
N PRO A 134 4.05 11.99 -2.72
CA PRO A 134 4.10 13.45 -2.59
C PRO A 134 2.70 14.02 -2.42
N TRP A 135 2.54 14.99 -1.52
CA TRP A 135 1.26 15.65 -1.25
C TRP A 135 1.17 17.08 -1.81
N ASP A 136 2.22 17.55 -2.47
CA ASP A 136 2.33 18.88 -3.09
C ASP A 136 3.45 18.86 -4.14
N GLU A 137 3.49 19.84 -5.05
CA GLU A 137 4.43 19.89 -6.18
C GLU A 137 5.89 19.96 -5.73
N ARG A 138 6.17 20.66 -4.61
CA ARG A 138 7.53 20.73 -4.07
C ARG A 138 7.98 19.39 -3.52
N SER A 139 7.05 18.61 -2.98
CA SER A 139 7.32 17.24 -2.56
C SER A 139 7.55 16.30 -3.76
N VAL A 140 6.88 16.53 -4.89
CA VAL A 140 7.20 15.82 -6.14
C VAL A 140 8.63 16.13 -6.56
N ASP A 141 8.98 17.42 -6.67
CA ASP A 141 10.31 17.86 -7.12
C ASP A 141 11.41 17.40 -6.16
N PHE A 142 11.16 17.43 -4.86
CA PHE A 142 12.06 16.89 -3.85
C PHE A 142 12.32 15.38 -4.05
N LEU A 143 11.29 14.59 -4.37
CA LEU A 143 11.45 13.15 -4.53
C LEU A 143 12.20 12.80 -5.82
N GLU A 144 12.15 13.64 -6.86
CA GLU A 144 12.76 13.35 -8.15
C GLU A 144 14.28 13.17 -8.10
N GLN A 145 14.97 13.79 -7.13
CA GLN A 145 16.41 13.60 -6.93
C GLN A 145 16.79 12.13 -6.64
N PHE A 146 15.87 11.37 -6.06
CA PHE A 146 16.05 9.95 -5.74
C PHE A 146 15.70 9.02 -6.91
N LYS A 147 15.21 9.57 -8.02
CA LYS A 147 14.78 8.83 -9.23
C LYS A 147 13.77 7.71 -8.89
N PRO A 148 12.65 8.02 -8.21
CA PRO A 148 11.65 7.01 -7.89
C PRO A 148 11.14 6.36 -9.17
N PRO A 149 10.93 5.03 -9.20
CA PRO A 149 10.46 4.33 -10.39
C PRO A 149 8.97 4.52 -10.67
N VAL A 150 8.22 5.09 -9.71
CA VAL A 150 6.79 5.30 -9.76
C VAL A 150 6.40 6.44 -8.81
N HIS A 151 5.38 7.22 -9.16
CA HIS A 151 4.75 8.17 -8.24
C HIS A 151 3.45 7.61 -7.67
N LYS A 152 3.18 7.90 -6.39
CA LYS A 152 1.92 7.56 -5.74
C LYS A 152 1.08 8.80 -5.46
N ILE A 153 -0.08 8.89 -6.07
CA ILE A 153 -1.12 9.86 -5.71
C ILE A 153 -1.94 9.28 -4.55
N ALA A 154 -1.96 10.00 -3.43
CA ALA A 154 -2.80 9.67 -2.29
C ALA A 154 -4.27 9.96 -2.58
N SER A 155 -5.19 9.21 -1.97
CA SER A 155 -6.64 9.41 -2.12
C SER A 155 -7.08 10.86 -1.84
N ALA A 156 -6.44 11.52 -0.87
CA ALA A 156 -6.75 12.91 -0.49
C ALA A 156 -6.36 13.95 -1.56
N SER A 157 -5.52 13.58 -2.52
CA SER A 157 -4.98 14.47 -3.57
C SER A 157 -5.67 14.28 -4.92
N VAL A 158 -6.66 13.39 -5.02
CA VAL A 158 -7.32 13.03 -6.30
C VAL A 158 -8.06 14.23 -6.93
N THR A 159 -8.45 15.21 -6.13
CA THR A 159 -9.14 16.43 -6.61
C THR A 159 -8.20 17.61 -6.86
N ASP A 160 -6.89 17.42 -6.70
CA ASP A 160 -5.88 18.46 -6.91
C ASP A 160 -5.31 18.36 -8.33
N ASP A 161 -6.04 18.95 -9.29
CA ASP A 161 -5.70 18.89 -10.71
C ASP A 161 -4.28 19.40 -11.02
N ASP A 162 -3.78 20.40 -10.28
CA ASP A 162 -2.45 20.97 -10.53
C ASP A 162 -1.35 20.01 -10.09
N LEU A 163 -1.51 19.38 -8.92
CA LEU A 163 -0.63 18.30 -8.48
C LEU A 163 -0.66 17.11 -9.43
N LEU A 164 -1.85 16.71 -9.91
CA LEU A 164 -1.99 15.62 -10.87
C LEU A 164 -1.23 15.89 -12.17
N ARG A 165 -1.35 17.11 -12.72
CA ARG A 165 -0.61 17.53 -13.93
C ARG A 165 0.89 17.57 -13.68
N HIS A 166 1.31 18.06 -12.52
CA HIS A 166 2.73 18.15 -12.15
C HIS A 166 3.38 16.76 -12.01
N ILE A 167 2.66 15.80 -11.41
CA ILE A 167 3.10 14.39 -11.33
C ILE A 167 3.19 13.77 -12.73
N ARG A 168 2.16 13.96 -13.57
CA ARG A 168 2.16 13.44 -14.95
C ARG A 168 3.31 13.99 -15.79
N ALA A 169 3.67 15.26 -15.60
CA ALA A 169 4.77 15.90 -16.33
C ALA A 169 6.15 15.26 -16.05
N LYS A 170 6.29 14.43 -15.01
CA LYS A 170 7.52 13.68 -14.73
C LYS A 170 7.70 12.45 -15.63
N ASP A 171 6.68 12.11 -16.43
CA ASP A 171 6.68 11.02 -17.40
C ASP A 171 7.08 9.65 -16.81
N LYS A 172 6.57 9.39 -15.60
CA LYS A 172 6.80 8.14 -14.86
C LYS A 172 5.50 7.38 -14.66
N PRO A 173 5.59 6.07 -14.37
CA PRO A 173 4.46 5.30 -13.87
C PRO A 173 3.80 5.94 -12.65
N ILE A 174 2.48 5.81 -12.57
CA ILE A 174 1.67 6.40 -11.52
C ILE A 174 0.77 5.32 -10.90
N ILE A 175 0.77 5.24 -9.58
CA ILE A 175 -0.26 4.55 -8.80
C ILE A 175 -1.15 5.62 -8.19
N MET A 176 -2.47 5.51 -8.34
CA MET A 176 -3.43 6.46 -7.75
C MET A 176 -4.46 5.72 -6.92
N SER A 177 -4.48 5.98 -5.60
CA SER A 177 -5.56 5.47 -4.74
C SER A 177 -6.83 6.29 -4.93
N THR A 178 -8.00 5.66 -4.84
CA THR A 178 -9.30 6.30 -5.12
C THR A 178 -10.23 6.37 -3.91
N GLY A 179 -9.67 6.40 -2.70
CA GLY A 179 -10.48 6.50 -1.49
C GLY A 179 -11.17 7.87 -1.36
N ALA A 180 -12.30 7.91 -0.66
CA ALA A 180 -13.13 9.12 -0.53
C ALA A 180 -13.58 9.75 -1.89
N CYS A 181 -13.53 8.98 -2.98
CA CYS A 181 -13.97 9.42 -4.30
C CYS A 181 -15.16 8.58 -4.78
N ASN A 182 -16.07 9.20 -5.51
CA ASN A 182 -17.06 8.48 -6.32
C ASN A 182 -16.53 8.27 -7.76
N LEU A 183 -17.19 7.41 -8.54
CA LEU A 183 -16.73 7.08 -9.89
C LEU A 183 -16.58 8.30 -10.82
N PRO A 184 -17.49 9.30 -10.84
CA PRO A 184 -17.28 10.54 -11.59
C PRO A 184 -15.98 11.29 -11.23
N MET A 185 -15.66 11.42 -9.94
CA MET A 185 -14.41 12.05 -9.49
C MET A 185 -13.18 11.27 -10.00
N ILE A 186 -13.23 9.93 -9.93
CA ILE A 186 -12.16 9.08 -10.45
C ILE A 186 -12.00 9.27 -11.97
N ARG A 187 -13.10 9.35 -12.73
CA ARG A 187 -13.05 9.61 -14.18
C ARG A 187 -12.44 10.97 -14.50
N HIS A 188 -12.78 12.01 -13.73
CA HIS A 188 -12.17 13.33 -13.86
C HIS A 188 -10.66 13.25 -13.63
N ALA A 189 -10.22 12.69 -12.51
CA ALA A 189 -8.79 12.56 -12.21
C ALA A 189 -8.03 11.76 -13.28
N VAL A 190 -8.60 10.65 -13.77
CA VAL A 190 -8.05 9.86 -14.90
C VAL A 190 -7.96 10.71 -16.18
N SER A 191 -8.92 11.61 -16.44
CA SER A 191 -8.87 12.50 -17.59
C SER A 191 -7.76 13.56 -17.50
N VAL A 192 -7.42 13.99 -16.27
CA VAL A 192 -6.35 14.96 -16.02
C VAL A 192 -4.97 14.30 -16.08
N VAL A 193 -4.79 13.16 -15.42
CA VAL A 193 -3.50 12.46 -15.33
C VAL A 193 -3.19 11.62 -16.58
N GLY A 194 -4.21 11.25 -17.36
CA GLY A 194 -4.06 10.35 -18.50
C GLY A 194 -4.01 8.87 -18.11
N LYS A 195 -4.26 7.99 -19.07
CA LYS A 195 -4.38 6.54 -18.83
C LYS A 195 -3.06 5.79 -18.94
N GLU A 196 -2.09 6.35 -19.66
CA GLU A 196 -0.82 5.69 -19.93
C GLU A 196 0.04 5.60 -18.68
N ASN A 197 0.60 4.41 -18.43
CA ASN A 197 1.39 4.09 -17.24
C ASN A 197 0.67 4.40 -15.90
N LEU A 198 -0.67 4.38 -15.88
CA LEU A 198 -1.47 4.55 -14.67
C LEU A 198 -1.93 3.20 -14.12
N SER A 199 -1.94 3.05 -12.79
CA SER A 199 -2.70 2.04 -12.04
C SER A 199 -3.63 2.71 -11.03
N LEU A 200 -4.84 2.18 -10.87
CA LEU A 200 -5.81 2.66 -9.87
C LEU A 200 -5.91 1.68 -8.72
N LEU A 201 -5.88 2.16 -7.47
CA LEU A 201 -6.16 1.31 -6.31
C LEU A 201 -7.53 1.64 -5.75
N HIS A 202 -8.41 0.62 -5.73
CA HIS A 202 -9.60 0.69 -4.88
C HIS A 202 -9.16 0.86 -3.43
N CYS A 203 -9.85 1.74 -2.70
CA CYS A 203 -9.45 2.14 -1.37
C CYS A 203 -10.65 2.71 -0.63
N THR A 204 -10.74 2.44 0.67
CA THR A 204 -11.62 3.19 1.57
C THR A 204 -10.78 3.87 2.64
N SER A 205 -10.82 5.20 2.68
CA SER A 205 -9.96 6.05 3.53
C SER A 205 -10.39 6.07 5.00
N CYS A 206 -10.72 4.90 5.55
CA CYS A 206 -11.15 4.73 6.94
C CYS A 206 -10.13 3.85 7.66
N TYR A 207 -9.35 4.47 8.54
CA TYR A 207 -8.31 3.84 9.35
C TYR A 207 -8.91 3.49 10.70
N VAL A 208 -9.38 2.26 10.85
CA VAL A 208 -10.23 1.91 11.99
C VAL A 208 -9.73 0.64 12.64
N LYS A 209 -9.56 0.68 13.96
CA LYS A 209 -9.29 -0.50 14.78
C LYS A 209 -10.56 -1.34 14.79
N PRO A 210 -10.57 -2.58 14.28
CA PRO A 210 -11.79 -3.39 14.33
C PRO A 210 -12.16 -3.61 15.78
N VAL A 211 -13.35 -3.16 16.18
CA VAL A 211 -14.01 -3.67 17.38
C VAL A 211 -14.73 -4.94 16.95
N LEU A 212 -14.63 -6.02 17.74
CA LEU A 212 -15.42 -7.24 17.53
C LEU A 212 -16.89 -6.88 17.24
N GLY A 213 -17.44 -7.36 16.12
CA GLY A 213 -18.83 -7.10 15.70
C GLY A 213 -19.04 -5.99 14.65
N SER A 214 -17.98 -5.47 14.03
CA SER A 214 -18.07 -4.35 13.08
C SER A 214 -18.52 -4.75 11.67
N GLU A 215 -19.75 -5.27 11.52
CA GLU A 215 -20.34 -5.62 10.21
C GLU A 215 -20.27 -4.45 9.21
N GLU A 216 -20.56 -3.23 9.68
CA GLU A 216 -20.48 -2.02 8.88
C GLU A 216 -19.07 -1.73 8.39
N MET A 217 -18.04 -1.97 9.20
CA MET A 217 -16.65 -1.77 8.78
C MET A 217 -16.24 -2.76 7.69
N CYS A 218 -16.67 -4.02 7.78
CA CYS A 218 -16.43 -5.01 6.73
C CYS A 218 -17.14 -4.60 5.43
N LYS A 219 -18.40 -4.13 5.52
CA LYS A 219 -19.14 -3.61 4.35
C LYS A 219 -18.43 -2.44 3.69
N MET A 220 -17.85 -1.53 4.47
CA MET A 220 -17.12 -0.37 3.96
C MET A 220 -15.89 -0.73 3.13
N VAL A 221 -15.30 -1.92 3.28
CA VAL A 221 -14.17 -2.35 2.43
C VAL A 221 -14.60 -2.43 0.94
N ASN A 222 -15.80 -2.94 0.68
CA ASN A 222 -16.45 -2.99 -0.64
C ASN A 222 -15.54 -3.49 -1.78
N LEU A 223 -15.01 -4.72 -1.67
CA LEU A 223 -14.07 -5.26 -2.66
C LEU A 223 -14.65 -5.40 -4.08
N ARG A 224 -15.98 -5.52 -4.23
CA ARG A 224 -16.65 -5.48 -5.54
C ARG A 224 -16.43 -4.19 -6.33
N ALA A 225 -15.99 -3.11 -5.67
CA ALA A 225 -15.55 -1.90 -6.36
C ALA A 225 -14.33 -2.15 -7.27
N ILE A 226 -13.48 -3.15 -6.97
CA ILE A 226 -12.36 -3.57 -7.85
C ILE A 226 -12.90 -3.97 -9.23
N GLU A 227 -13.94 -4.82 -9.28
CA GLU A 227 -14.58 -5.22 -10.55
C GLU A 227 -15.21 -4.02 -11.27
N THR A 228 -15.78 -3.09 -10.50
CA THR A 228 -16.38 -1.86 -11.07
C THR A 228 -15.32 -0.99 -11.73
N LEU A 229 -14.15 -0.84 -11.11
CA LEU A 229 -13.01 -0.14 -11.69
C LEU A 229 -12.45 -0.89 -12.90
N GLN A 230 -12.29 -2.21 -12.83
CA GLN A 230 -11.83 -3.04 -13.96
C GLN A 230 -12.74 -2.89 -15.18
N LYS A 231 -14.07 -2.88 -14.98
CA LYS A 231 -15.05 -2.65 -16.06
C LYS A 231 -15.03 -1.21 -16.57
N SER A 232 -14.78 -0.24 -15.69
CA SER A 232 -14.81 1.19 -16.03
C SER A 232 -13.55 1.68 -16.73
N PHE A 233 -12.43 0.98 -16.51
CA PHE A 233 -11.09 1.30 -16.99
C PHE A 233 -10.35 0.01 -17.39
N PRO A 234 -10.83 -0.74 -18.41
CA PRO A 234 -10.24 -2.03 -18.80
C PRO A 234 -8.76 -1.92 -19.23
N GLU A 235 -8.31 -0.71 -19.56
CA GLU A 235 -6.94 -0.38 -19.91
C GLU A 235 -5.96 -0.10 -18.77
N ILE A 236 -6.47 0.07 -17.56
CA ILE A 236 -5.68 0.43 -16.40
C ILE A 236 -5.61 -0.76 -15.43
N PRO A 237 -4.41 -1.22 -15.03
CA PRO A 237 -4.28 -2.18 -13.94
C PRO A 237 -4.97 -1.67 -12.67
N ILE A 238 -5.87 -2.48 -12.13
CA ILE A 238 -6.56 -2.18 -10.88
C ILE A 238 -5.88 -2.94 -9.75
N GLY A 239 -5.66 -2.26 -8.62
CA GLY A 239 -5.18 -2.85 -7.39
C GLY A 239 -6.06 -2.45 -6.20
N PHE A 240 -5.54 -2.67 -4.99
CA PHE A 240 -6.24 -2.41 -3.74
C PHE A 240 -5.29 -1.84 -2.68
N SER A 241 -5.75 -0.79 -2.00
CA SER A 241 -5.06 -0.11 -0.90
C SER A 241 -5.85 -0.33 0.38
N ASN A 242 -5.32 -1.18 1.25
CA ASN A 242 -5.97 -1.68 2.44
C ASN A 242 -5.71 -0.79 3.67
N HIS A 243 -6.78 -0.41 4.37
CA HIS A 243 -6.74 0.23 5.70
C HIS A 243 -7.49 -0.58 6.76
N PHE A 244 -7.95 -1.77 6.41
CA PHE A 244 -8.59 -2.70 7.33
C PHE A 244 -7.51 -3.55 8.01
N SER A 245 -7.65 -3.77 9.32
CA SER A 245 -6.69 -4.59 10.07
C SER A 245 -6.78 -6.06 9.66
N GLY A 246 -5.62 -6.70 9.51
CA GLY A 246 -5.51 -8.10 9.10
C GLY A 246 -5.47 -8.28 7.59
N ILE A 247 -5.16 -9.52 7.18
CA ILE A 247 -4.77 -9.81 5.78
C ILE A 247 -5.96 -10.18 4.87
N MET A 248 -7.12 -10.49 5.44
CA MET A 248 -8.25 -11.05 4.68
C MET A 248 -8.66 -10.19 3.48
N PRO A 249 -8.88 -8.86 3.62
CA PRO A 249 -9.26 -8.03 2.48
C PRO A 249 -8.19 -7.98 1.37
N ALA A 250 -6.92 -7.99 1.76
CA ALA A 250 -5.81 -7.95 0.83
C ALA A 250 -5.70 -9.26 0.02
N ILE A 251 -5.91 -10.41 0.67
CA ILE A 251 -5.93 -11.71 0.02
C ILE A 251 -7.14 -11.86 -0.91
N GLU A 252 -8.32 -11.45 -0.47
CA GLU A 252 -9.52 -11.49 -1.32
C GLU A 252 -9.38 -10.56 -2.53
N ALA A 253 -8.85 -9.34 -2.34
CA ALA A 253 -8.55 -8.43 -3.44
C ALA A 253 -7.58 -9.04 -4.46
N ALA A 254 -6.49 -9.66 -3.99
CA ALA A 254 -5.54 -10.37 -4.87
C ALA A 254 -6.24 -11.51 -5.63
N ALA A 255 -7.14 -12.24 -4.96
CA ALA A 255 -7.93 -13.31 -5.58
C ALA A 255 -8.90 -12.80 -6.66
N MET A 256 -9.43 -11.58 -6.49
CA MET A 256 -10.25 -10.88 -7.48
C MET A 256 -9.43 -10.25 -8.63
N GLY A 257 -8.10 -10.49 -8.66
CA GLY A 257 -7.22 -10.01 -9.72
C GLY A 257 -6.69 -8.59 -9.51
N ALA A 258 -6.64 -8.10 -8.26
CA ALA A 258 -5.90 -6.88 -7.93
C ALA A 258 -4.41 -7.06 -8.27
N SER A 259 -3.90 -6.23 -9.18
CA SER A 259 -2.51 -6.26 -9.64
C SER A 259 -1.50 -5.67 -8.64
N ILE A 260 -1.98 -4.81 -7.73
CA ILE A 260 -1.18 -4.18 -6.68
C ILE A 260 -1.94 -4.34 -5.36
N ILE A 261 -1.24 -4.72 -4.30
CA ILE A 261 -1.74 -4.72 -2.92
C ILE A 261 -0.86 -3.78 -2.10
N GLU A 262 -1.46 -2.73 -1.55
CA GLU A 262 -0.81 -1.80 -0.63
C GLU A 262 -1.43 -1.95 0.76
N THR A 263 -0.60 -2.11 1.80
CA THR A 263 -1.07 -2.19 3.19
C THR A 263 -0.06 -1.52 4.11
N HIS A 264 -0.55 -0.87 5.16
CA HIS A 264 0.33 -0.32 6.18
C HIS A 264 1.01 -1.43 6.99
N ILE A 265 2.27 -1.22 7.36
CA ILE A 265 3.03 -2.12 8.24
C ILE A 265 3.53 -1.38 9.49
N THR A 266 3.63 -2.12 10.59
CA THR A 266 4.18 -1.64 11.85
C THR A 266 5.07 -2.70 12.49
N LEU A 267 5.91 -2.31 13.44
CA LEU A 267 6.62 -3.25 14.30
C LEU A 267 5.66 -3.82 15.35
N GLU A 268 4.86 -2.95 15.97
CA GLU A 268 3.86 -3.32 16.97
C GLU A 268 2.67 -2.34 16.92
N ARG A 269 1.43 -2.85 16.95
CA ARG A 269 0.22 -2.01 16.92
C ARG A 269 0.04 -1.12 18.17
N SER A 270 0.77 -1.42 19.24
CA SER A 270 0.79 -0.68 20.50
C SER A 270 1.61 0.61 20.42
N MET A 271 2.45 0.76 19.39
CA MET A 271 3.24 1.97 19.18
C MET A 271 2.34 3.20 19.01
N VAL A 272 2.89 4.37 19.32
CA VAL A 272 2.19 5.65 19.11
C VAL A 272 2.01 5.89 17.61
N GLY A 273 0.84 6.41 17.22
CA GLY A 273 0.53 6.80 15.84
C GLY A 273 -0.89 6.43 15.44
N SER A 274 -1.49 7.19 14.52
CA SER A 274 -2.86 6.96 14.07
C SER A 274 -3.01 5.67 13.25
N ASP A 275 -1.98 5.33 12.48
CA ASP A 275 -2.07 4.28 11.47
C ASP A 275 -1.62 2.92 12.03
N GLN A 276 -0.98 2.92 13.21
CA GLN A 276 -0.43 1.74 13.86
C GLN A 276 -1.49 0.66 14.07
N ALA A 277 -2.67 1.04 14.58
CA ALA A 277 -3.72 0.11 14.94
C ALA A 277 -4.32 -0.65 13.75
N SER A 278 -4.32 -0.06 12.55
CA SER A 278 -4.78 -0.69 11.30
C SER A 278 -3.67 -1.39 10.52
N SER A 279 -2.41 -1.20 10.92
CA SER A 279 -1.25 -1.75 10.23
C SER A 279 -1.09 -3.26 10.50
N LEU A 280 -0.37 -3.94 9.60
CA LEU A 280 0.04 -5.33 9.80
C LEU A 280 1.36 -5.39 10.57
N GLU A 281 1.42 -6.27 11.56
CA GLU A 281 2.66 -6.62 12.24
C GLU A 281 3.53 -7.55 11.38
N PRO A 282 4.82 -7.73 11.71
CA PRO A 282 5.76 -8.43 10.82
C PRO A 282 5.30 -9.83 10.40
N HIS A 283 4.72 -10.61 11.31
CA HIS A 283 4.24 -11.97 11.03
C HIS A 283 3.01 -11.98 10.11
N GLU A 284 2.10 -11.01 10.25
CA GLU A 284 0.93 -10.88 9.38
C GLU A 284 1.34 -10.46 7.98
N PHE A 285 2.26 -9.49 7.88
CA PHE A 285 2.75 -9.02 6.59
C PHE A 285 3.56 -10.10 5.85
N ALA A 286 4.38 -10.87 6.55
CA ALA A 286 5.06 -12.06 5.99
C ALA A 286 4.06 -13.10 5.49
N ASN A 287 2.97 -13.34 6.24
CA ASN A 287 1.90 -14.23 5.81
C ASN A 287 1.18 -13.70 4.56
N LEU A 288 0.88 -12.40 4.49
CA LEU A 288 0.31 -11.77 3.29
C LEU A 288 1.20 -12.00 2.07
N CYS A 289 2.49 -11.70 2.19
CA CYS A 289 3.43 -11.87 1.08
C CYS A 289 3.54 -13.32 0.63
N ARG A 290 3.70 -14.26 1.57
CA ARG A 290 3.74 -15.70 1.27
C ARG A 290 2.46 -16.16 0.57
N MET A 291 1.28 -15.83 1.12
CA MET A 291 0.00 -16.25 0.56
C MET A 291 -0.26 -15.65 -0.82
N ALA A 292 0.12 -14.39 -1.06
CA ALA A 292 -0.01 -13.77 -2.37
C ALA A 292 0.80 -14.51 -3.44
N ARG A 293 2.01 -14.99 -3.10
CA ARG A 293 2.84 -15.81 -4.01
C ARG A 293 2.30 -17.22 -4.20
N GLU A 294 1.83 -17.87 -3.13
CA GLU A 294 1.20 -19.19 -3.22
C GLU A 294 -0.09 -19.13 -4.05
N PHE A 295 -0.88 -18.07 -3.92
CA PHE A 295 -2.13 -17.90 -4.64
C PHE A 295 -1.92 -17.92 -6.16
N GLU A 296 -0.84 -17.31 -6.65
CA GLU A 296 -0.48 -17.33 -8.07
C GLU A 296 -0.28 -18.76 -8.60
N LEU A 297 0.30 -19.65 -7.78
CA LEU A 297 0.47 -21.07 -8.10
C LEU A 297 -0.85 -21.83 -8.01
N LEU A 298 -1.65 -21.55 -6.98
CA LEU A 298 -2.90 -22.26 -6.68
C LEU A 298 -4.00 -22.04 -7.72
N ARG A 299 -4.01 -20.90 -8.43
CA ARG A 299 -4.97 -20.67 -9.52
C ARG A 299 -4.86 -21.70 -10.64
N GLY A 300 -3.66 -22.26 -10.86
CA GLY A 300 -3.39 -23.21 -11.92
C GLY A 300 -3.73 -22.68 -13.31
N ASP A 301 -4.02 -23.61 -14.22
CA ASP A 301 -4.33 -23.34 -15.63
C ASP A 301 -5.82 -23.55 -15.98
N GLY A 302 -6.66 -23.86 -14.99
CA GLY A 302 -8.09 -24.05 -15.15
C GLY A 302 -8.51 -25.37 -15.83
N ILE A 303 -7.58 -26.26 -16.18
CA ILE A 303 -7.92 -27.56 -16.77
C ILE A 303 -8.14 -28.59 -15.65
N ILE A 304 -9.29 -29.25 -15.67
CA ILE A 304 -9.62 -30.33 -14.74
C ILE A 304 -8.97 -31.62 -15.25
N ARG A 305 -8.06 -32.17 -14.45
CA ARG A 305 -7.30 -33.39 -14.76
C ARG A 305 -7.27 -34.32 -13.56
N ILE A 306 -6.96 -35.59 -13.79
CA ILE A 306 -6.63 -36.55 -12.75
C ILE A 306 -5.13 -36.47 -12.54
N TYR A 307 -4.69 -36.19 -11.31
CA TYR A 307 -3.26 -36.20 -11.03
C TYR A 307 -2.74 -37.63 -10.86
N PRO A 308 -1.47 -37.93 -11.19
CA PRO A 308 -0.90 -39.26 -11.05
C PRO A 308 -1.09 -39.86 -9.64
N GLN A 309 -1.02 -39.02 -8.60
CA GLN A 309 -1.24 -39.40 -7.20
C GLN A 309 -2.70 -39.81 -6.90
N GLU A 310 -3.67 -39.34 -7.69
CA GLU A 310 -5.07 -39.68 -7.54
C GLU A 310 -5.43 -41.00 -8.22
N ILE A 311 -4.64 -41.49 -9.18
CA ILE A 311 -4.94 -42.73 -9.93
C ILE A 311 -5.04 -43.93 -8.99
N GLU A 312 -4.11 -44.08 -8.04
CA GLU A 312 -4.13 -45.19 -7.09
C GLU A 312 -5.36 -45.13 -6.17
N VAL A 313 -5.67 -43.95 -5.64
CA VAL A 313 -6.84 -43.70 -4.79
C VAL A 313 -8.13 -43.96 -5.57
N MET A 314 -8.17 -43.52 -6.82
CA MET A 314 -9.28 -43.73 -7.74
C MET A 314 -9.52 -45.22 -7.98
N SER A 315 -8.47 -45.99 -8.28
CA SER A 315 -8.56 -47.44 -8.48
C SER A 315 -9.01 -48.18 -7.22
N LYS A 316 -8.61 -47.71 -6.03
CA LYS A 316 -9.01 -48.30 -4.75
C LYS A 316 -10.47 -48.01 -4.38
N LEU A 317 -10.93 -46.78 -4.56
CA LEU A 317 -12.20 -46.30 -3.99
C LEU A 317 -13.36 -46.26 -5.01
N ARG A 318 -13.09 -46.14 -6.32
CA ARG A 318 -14.15 -46.18 -7.35
C ARG A 318 -14.59 -47.62 -7.60
N ARG A 319 -15.71 -48.00 -6.97
CA ARG A 319 -16.23 -49.38 -6.92
C ARG A 319 -16.64 -49.98 -8.26
N LYS A 320 -17.14 -49.18 -9.21
CA LYS A 320 -17.69 -49.65 -10.49
C LYS A 320 -17.41 -48.65 -11.60
N TRP A 321 -17.16 -49.17 -12.79
CA TRP A 321 -17.00 -48.42 -14.04
C TRP A 321 -17.92 -49.03 -15.08
N SER A 322 -18.80 -48.22 -15.68
CA SER A 322 -19.50 -48.65 -16.90
C SER A 322 -18.52 -48.69 -18.09
N PRO A 323 -18.84 -49.43 -19.16
CA PRO A 323 -18.03 -49.42 -20.38
C PRO A 323 -17.79 -48.01 -20.92
N GLU A 324 -18.83 -47.15 -20.90
CA GLU A 324 -18.75 -45.77 -21.37
C GLU A 324 -17.81 -44.92 -20.50
N GLN A 325 -17.87 -45.09 -19.17
CA GLN A 325 -16.98 -44.38 -18.24
C GLN A 325 -15.52 -44.80 -18.43
N LYS A 326 -15.28 -46.09 -18.68
CA LYS A 326 -13.94 -46.62 -18.90
C LYS A 326 -13.37 -46.11 -20.23
N GLN A 327 -14.19 -46.12 -21.28
CA GLN A 327 -13.85 -45.52 -22.57
C GLN A 327 -13.55 -44.02 -22.43
N LEU A 328 -14.37 -43.26 -21.69
CA LEU A 328 -14.12 -41.83 -21.44
C LEU A 328 -12.78 -41.62 -20.76
N PHE A 329 -12.49 -42.37 -19.70
CA PHE A 329 -11.20 -42.30 -19.04
C PHE A 329 -10.08 -42.58 -20.06
N ASP A 330 -10.16 -43.68 -20.82
CA ASP A 330 -9.10 -44.11 -21.76
C ASP A 330 -8.90 -43.21 -22.97
N SER A 331 -9.91 -42.42 -23.33
CA SER A 331 -9.89 -41.55 -24.51
C SER A 331 -9.14 -40.23 -24.30
N TYR A 332 -8.86 -39.83 -23.05
CA TYR A 332 -8.18 -38.57 -22.73
C TYR A 332 -6.92 -38.80 -21.86
N PRO A 333 -5.88 -39.48 -22.38
CA PRO A 333 -4.67 -39.75 -21.63
C PRO A 333 -3.90 -38.48 -21.22
N GLU A 334 -4.08 -37.37 -21.93
CA GLU A 334 -3.49 -36.06 -21.63
C GLU A 334 -4.10 -35.38 -20.40
N LEU A 335 -5.26 -35.86 -19.92
CA LEU A 335 -5.93 -35.39 -18.71
C LEU A 335 -5.63 -36.28 -17.50
N ARG A 336 -4.55 -37.05 -17.56
CA ARG A 336 -4.08 -38.00 -16.54
C ARG A 336 -2.60 -37.82 -16.24
#